data_AF-A0A3M2RDD5-F1
#
_entry.id   AF-A0A3M2RDD5-F1
#
_cell.length_a   1.000
_cell.length_b   1.000
_cell.length_c   1.000
_cell.angle_alpha   90.00
_cell.angle_beta   90.00
_cell.angle_gamma   90.00
#
_symmetry.space_group_name_H-M   'P 1'
#
loop_
_entity.id
_entity.type
_entity.pdbx_description
1 polymer ?
#
loop_
_entity_poly.entity_id
_entity_poly.type
_entity_poly.pdbx_seq_one_letter_code
_entity_poly.pdbx_strand_id
1 'polypeptide(L)'
;MSKKIFLSFLDEIPDAKLEGFPPRDGQVTLYTQKEKNGQNYRLDKQGMTSDNHHNLQIQANKQAKSTSVRKQAPRTVATVHVLEGSDPAVMPSQVREAFKESYKNGGSIEKLGTAPVPEQELEQEPGQELEQWPEQ
;
A
#
# COMPACT_ATOMS: atom_id res chain seq x y z
N MET A 1 -17.76 -6.99 6.29
CA MET A 1 -17.59 -6.01 5.19
C MET A 1 -17.60 -6.77 3.87
N SER A 2 -18.21 -6.23 2.81
CA SER A 2 -18.24 -6.91 1.51
C SER A 2 -16.90 -6.71 0.79
N LYS A 3 -16.05 -7.74 0.83
CA LYS A 3 -14.77 -7.80 0.10
C LYS A 3 -14.89 -7.35 -1.36
N LYS A 4 -16.02 -7.66 -2.01
CA LYS A 4 -16.32 -7.22 -3.38
C LYS A 4 -16.30 -5.69 -3.53
N ILE A 5 -16.91 -4.94 -2.61
CA ILE A 5 -16.99 -3.47 -2.71
C ILE A 5 -15.60 -2.85 -2.52
N PHE A 6 -14.81 -3.39 -1.59
CA PHE A 6 -13.43 -2.97 -1.38
C PHE A 6 -12.53 -3.25 -2.59
N LEU A 7 -12.62 -4.46 -3.17
CA LEU A 7 -11.88 -4.80 -4.39
C LEU A 7 -12.28 -3.90 -5.57
N SER A 8 -13.58 -3.70 -5.77
CA SER A 8 -14.06 -2.78 -6.81
C SER A 8 -13.57 -1.35 -6.59
N PHE A 9 -13.44 -0.89 -5.34
CA PHE A 9 -12.83 0.41 -5.06
C PHE A 9 -11.35 0.43 -5.43
N LEU A 10 -10.57 -0.59 -5.07
CA LEU A 10 -9.16 -0.68 -5.43
C LEU A 10 -8.94 -0.66 -6.94
N ASP A 11 -9.75 -1.40 -7.70
CA ASP A 11 -9.68 -1.42 -9.17
C ASP A 11 -10.17 -0.08 -9.80
N GLU A 12 -10.95 0.72 -9.07
CA GLU A 12 -11.41 2.04 -9.51
C GLU A 12 -10.33 3.13 -9.32
N ILE A 13 -9.37 2.92 -8.41
CA ILE A 13 -8.30 3.89 -8.15
C ILE A 13 -7.35 3.87 -9.36
N PRO A 14 -7.19 4.99 -10.08
CA PRO A 14 -6.26 5.04 -11.21
C PRO A 14 -4.82 4.95 -10.71
N ASP A 15 -3.97 4.31 -11.52
CA ASP A 15 -2.56 4.08 -11.20
C ASP A 15 -1.80 5.38 -10.89
N ALA A 16 -2.10 6.46 -11.60
CA ALA A 16 -1.54 7.79 -11.34
C ALA A 16 -1.85 8.38 -9.94
N LYS A 17 -2.76 7.78 -9.17
CA LYS A 17 -3.03 8.15 -7.76
C LYS A 17 -2.30 7.26 -6.76
N LEU A 18 -1.72 6.17 -7.24
CA LEU A 18 -0.88 5.22 -6.53
C LEU A 18 0.61 5.39 -6.87
N GLU A 19 0.95 6.31 -7.78
CA GLU A 19 2.31 6.72 -8.14
C GLU A 19 2.51 8.20 -7.83
N GLY A 20 3.77 8.59 -7.57
CA GLY A 20 4.15 10.01 -7.48
C GLY A 20 3.42 10.75 -6.36
N PHE A 21 3.33 10.15 -5.17
CA PHE A 21 2.70 10.79 -4.02
C PHE A 21 3.32 12.16 -3.77
N PRO A 22 2.51 13.20 -3.53
CA PRO A 22 3.03 14.54 -3.34
C PRO A 22 3.99 14.56 -2.14
N PRO A 23 5.24 15.04 -2.33
CA PRO A 23 6.19 15.18 -1.24
C PRO A 23 5.74 16.32 -0.32
N ARG A 24 6.13 16.20 0.95
CA ARG A 24 5.90 17.12 2.07
C ARG A 24 4.49 17.18 2.66
N ASP A 25 4.53 17.28 3.98
CA ASP A 25 3.51 17.40 5.03
C ASP A 25 2.07 17.73 4.64
N GLY A 26 1.16 16.90 5.12
CA GLY A 26 -0.28 17.15 5.08
C GLY A 26 -1.08 15.86 4.91
N GLN A 27 -2.20 15.78 5.65
CA GLN A 27 -3.24 14.80 5.34
C GLN A 27 -3.95 15.23 4.05
N VAL A 28 -3.93 14.40 3.01
CA VAL A 28 -4.60 14.69 1.74
C VAL A 28 -5.40 13.49 1.26
N THR A 29 -6.63 13.73 0.81
CA THR A 29 -7.42 12.71 0.13
C THR A 29 -6.95 12.58 -1.31
N LEU A 30 -6.31 11.46 -1.64
CA LEU A 30 -5.77 11.18 -2.98
C LEU A 30 -6.87 10.81 -3.96
N TYR A 31 -7.85 10.01 -3.50
CA TYR A 31 -8.95 9.53 -4.33
C TYR A 31 -10.20 9.30 -3.49
N THR A 32 -11.37 9.62 -4.03
CA THR A 32 -12.66 9.26 -3.44
C THR A 32 -13.47 8.51 -4.49
N GLN A 33 -14.13 7.42 -4.07
CA GLN A 33 -14.95 6.62 -4.99
C GLN A 33 -16.00 7.49 -5.69
N LYS A 34 -16.16 7.33 -7.01
CA LYS A 34 -17.11 8.13 -7.79
C LYS A 34 -18.56 7.81 -7.44
N GLU A 35 -19.44 8.81 -7.57
CA GLU A 35 -20.87 8.74 -7.24
C GLU A 35 -21.63 7.57 -7.87
N LYS A 36 -21.21 7.05 -9.03
CA LYS A 36 -21.87 5.91 -9.69
C LYS A 36 -21.95 4.67 -8.79
N ASN A 37 -20.96 4.44 -7.92
CA ASN A 37 -20.95 3.33 -6.95
C ASN A 37 -21.34 3.75 -5.52
N GLY A 38 -21.66 5.03 -5.32
CA GLY A 38 -21.74 5.66 -4.01
C GLY A 38 -20.35 5.90 -3.44
N GLN A 39 -20.12 7.05 -2.83
CA GLN A 39 -18.82 7.42 -2.23
C GLN A 39 -18.52 6.56 -0.99
N ASN A 40 -18.35 5.25 -1.14
CA ASN A 40 -18.26 4.34 0.01
C ASN A 40 -16.89 4.49 0.70
N TYR A 41 -15.83 4.56 -0.10
CA TYR A 41 -14.46 4.63 0.39
C TYR A 41 -13.71 5.82 -0.18
N ARG A 42 -12.68 6.23 0.56
CA ARG A 42 -11.69 7.22 0.15
C ARG A 42 -10.28 6.71 0.48
N LEU A 43 -9.34 7.07 -0.36
CA LEU A 43 -7.91 6.88 -0.18
C LEU A 43 -7.34 8.19 0.34
N ASP A 44 -6.85 8.17 1.56
CA ASP A 44 -6.20 9.28 2.24
C ASP A 44 -4.72 8.98 2.44
N LYS A 45 -3.87 9.98 2.22
CA LYS A 45 -2.49 10.01 2.73
C LYS A 45 -2.55 10.71 4.08
N GLN A 46 -2.25 10.00 5.17
CA GLN A 46 -2.31 10.53 6.53
C GLN A 46 -1.06 11.32 6.93
N GLY A 47 0.06 11.09 6.23
CA GLY A 47 1.34 11.77 6.47
C GLY A 47 2.51 10.90 6.03
N MET A 48 3.69 11.20 6.56
CA MET A 48 4.85 10.31 6.50
C MET A 48 5.10 9.68 7.87
N THR A 49 5.61 8.46 7.88
CA THR A 49 6.19 7.85 9.08
C THR A 49 7.62 8.37 9.30
N SER A 50 8.14 8.19 10.52
CA SER A 50 9.54 8.48 10.85
C SER A 50 10.55 7.72 9.98
N ASP A 51 10.10 6.64 9.34
CA ASP A 51 10.89 5.80 8.44
C ASP A 51 10.82 6.28 6.97
N ASN A 52 10.38 7.51 6.69
CA ASN A 52 10.14 8.05 5.34
C ASN A 52 9.13 7.26 4.48
N HIS A 53 8.16 6.58 5.11
CA HIS A 53 7.09 5.92 4.36
C HIS A 53 5.84 6.81 4.31
N HIS A 54 5.26 6.98 3.12
CA HIS A 54 3.93 7.53 2.95
C HIS A 54 2.89 6.62 3.61
N ASN A 55 2.17 7.14 4.60
CA ASN A 55 1.09 6.43 5.26
C ASN A 55 -0.21 6.60 4.46
N LEU A 56 -0.55 5.58 3.67
CA LEU A 56 -1.76 5.53 2.87
C LEU A 56 -2.84 4.72 3.59
N GLN A 57 -4.03 5.28 3.70
CA GLN A 57 -5.16 4.68 4.39
C GLN A 57 -6.40 4.69 3.50
N ILE A 58 -7.08 3.56 3.45
CA ILE A 58 -8.43 3.48 2.90
C ILE A 58 -9.41 3.60 4.05
N GLN A 59 -10.22 4.65 4.03
CA GLN A 59 -11.21 4.94 5.06
C GLN A 59 -12.63 4.84 4.51
N ALA A 60 -13.55 4.35 5.33
CA ALA A 60 -14.97 4.43 5.04
C ALA A 60 -15.45 5.88 5.14
N ASN A 61 -16.23 6.33 4.16
CA ASN A 61 -16.75 7.69 4.12
C ASN A 61 -18.08 7.80 4.89
N LYS A 62 -18.25 8.86 5.71
CA LYS A 62 -19.50 9.14 6.42
C LYS A 62 -20.67 9.47 5.48
N GLN A 63 -20.36 9.93 4.27
CA GLN A 63 -21.35 10.24 3.24
C GLN A 63 -21.64 9.06 2.30
N ALA A 64 -21.09 7.86 2.57
CA ALA A 64 -21.27 6.66 1.75
C ALA A 64 -22.74 6.37 1.39
N LYS A 65 -23.04 5.98 0.16
CA LYS A 65 -24.42 5.61 -0.22
C LYS A 65 -24.89 4.37 0.55
N SER A 66 -23.97 3.46 0.87
CA SER A 66 -24.24 2.29 1.69
C SER A 66 -24.30 2.63 3.18
N THR A 67 -25.46 2.36 3.81
CA THR A 67 -25.66 2.52 5.26
C THR A 67 -24.71 1.67 6.08
N SER A 68 -24.35 0.47 5.60
CA SER A 68 -23.35 -0.40 6.24
C SER A 68 -21.97 0.22 6.28
N VAL A 69 -21.60 0.99 5.25
CA VAL A 69 -20.31 1.69 5.19
C VAL A 69 -20.34 2.96 6.02
N ARG A 70 -21.46 3.71 6.03
CA ARG A 70 -21.64 4.86 6.95
C ARG A 70 -21.47 4.48 8.41
N LYS A 71 -22.03 3.33 8.83
CA LYS A 71 -21.88 2.80 10.21
C LYS A 71 -20.44 2.49 10.58
N GLN A 72 -19.59 2.25 9.60
CA GLN A 72 -18.18 1.98 9.80
C GLN A 72 -17.34 3.26 9.69
N ALA A 73 -17.84 4.34 9.11
CA ALA A 73 -17.07 5.57 8.97
C ALA A 73 -16.89 6.29 10.32
N PRO A 74 -15.70 6.86 10.64
CA PRO A 74 -14.50 6.97 9.79
C PRO A 74 -13.45 5.88 10.13
N ARG A 75 -13.86 4.62 10.27
CA ARG A 75 -12.93 3.52 10.55
C ARG A 75 -12.04 3.26 9.34
N THR A 76 -10.75 3.15 9.59
CA THR A 76 -9.76 2.71 8.61
C THR A 76 -10.00 1.24 8.29
N VAL A 77 -10.03 0.93 6.99
CA VAL A 77 -10.34 -0.39 6.45
C VAL A 77 -9.06 -1.11 6.05
N ALA A 78 -8.08 -0.37 5.52
CA ALA A 78 -6.78 -0.88 5.16
C ALA A 78 -5.74 0.23 5.26
N THR A 79 -4.51 -0.14 5.62
CA THR A 79 -3.38 0.78 5.83
C THR A 79 -2.15 0.21 5.15
N VAL A 80 -1.46 1.03 4.36
CA VAL A 80 -0.25 0.67 3.62
C VAL A 80 0.77 1.80 3.79
N HIS A 81 2.01 1.43 4.07
CA HIS A 81 3.15 2.34 4.17
C HIS A 81 4.02 2.17 2.93
N VAL A 82 4.16 3.20 2.11
CA VAL A 82 4.96 3.16 0.87
C VAL A 82 6.21 4.00 1.06
N LEU A 83 7.41 3.42 0.95
CA LEU A 83 8.66 4.15 1.09
C LEU A 83 8.81 5.23 0.00
N GLU A 84 9.07 6.48 0.41
CA GLU A 84 9.37 7.58 -0.51
C GLU A 84 10.77 7.39 -1.12
N GLY A 85 10.88 7.43 -2.45
CA GLY A 85 12.18 7.30 -3.14
C GLY A 85 12.79 5.90 -3.14
N SER A 86 11.98 4.85 -2.92
CA SER A 86 12.44 3.47 -3.10
C SER A 86 12.90 3.21 -4.55
N ASP A 87 13.98 2.47 -4.72
CA ASP A 87 14.44 1.96 -6.01
C ASP A 87 14.40 0.42 -5.98
N PRO A 88 13.59 -0.25 -6.83
CA PRO A 88 12.69 0.34 -7.84
C PRO A 88 11.52 1.12 -7.22
N ALA A 89 11.02 2.11 -7.97
CA ALA A 89 9.83 2.87 -7.61
C ALA A 89 8.66 1.92 -7.33
N VAL A 90 7.96 2.09 -6.20
CA VAL A 90 6.83 1.22 -5.85
C VAL A 90 5.77 1.30 -6.95
N MET A 91 5.46 0.17 -7.54
CA MET A 91 4.46 0.08 -8.60
C MET A 91 3.03 0.11 -8.01
N PRO A 92 2.05 0.69 -8.71
CA PRO A 92 0.64 0.71 -8.30
C PRO A 92 0.06 -0.66 -8.01
N SER A 93 0.50 -1.65 -8.79
CA SER A 93 0.13 -3.05 -8.60
C SER A 93 0.52 -3.55 -7.21
N GLN A 94 1.73 -3.23 -6.74
CA GLN A 94 2.20 -3.59 -5.40
C GLN A 94 1.37 -2.89 -4.32
N VAL A 95 1.07 -1.59 -4.49
CA VAL A 95 0.20 -0.84 -3.57
C VAL A 95 -1.19 -1.47 -3.47
N ARG A 96 -1.77 -1.87 -4.61
CA ARG A 96 -3.06 -2.58 -4.64
C ARG A 96 -2.99 -3.92 -3.94
N GLU A 97 -1.92 -4.69 -4.13
CA GLU A 97 -1.74 -5.98 -3.46
C GLU A 97 -1.58 -5.82 -1.94
N ALA A 98 -0.77 -4.87 -1.48
CA ALA A 98 -0.66 -4.56 -0.06
C ALA A 98 -2.00 -4.13 0.55
N PHE A 99 -2.80 -3.33 -0.17
CA PHE A 99 -4.15 -3.01 0.32
C PHE A 99 -5.06 -4.25 0.38
N LYS A 100 -4.95 -5.18 -0.59
CA LYS A 100 -5.68 -6.46 -0.54
C LYS A 100 -5.24 -7.32 0.64
N GLU A 101 -3.95 -7.33 0.94
CA GLU A 101 -3.36 -8.10 2.04
C GLU A 101 -3.73 -7.51 3.40
N SER A 102 -3.52 -6.20 3.58
CA SER A 102 -4.00 -5.42 4.73
C SER A 102 -5.47 -5.71 5.03
N TYR A 103 -6.33 -5.69 4.00
CA TYR A 103 -7.75 -6.00 4.15
C TYR A 103 -8.01 -7.44 4.59
N LYS A 104 -7.27 -8.43 4.05
CA LYS A 104 -7.36 -9.83 4.49
C LYS A 104 -6.92 -9.99 5.95
N ASN A 105 -5.91 -9.24 6.36
CA ASN A 105 -5.35 -9.21 7.71
C ASN A 105 -6.16 -8.33 8.69
N GLY A 106 -7.32 -7.82 8.29
CA GLY A 106 -8.21 -7.05 9.17
C GLY A 106 -7.82 -5.58 9.35
N GLY A 107 -7.03 -5.02 8.45
CA GLY A 107 -6.56 -3.62 8.47
C GLY A 107 -5.11 -3.46 8.96
N SER A 108 -4.31 -4.53 8.97
CA SER A 108 -2.89 -4.49 9.32
C SER A 108 -2.10 -3.52 8.44
N ILE A 109 -1.00 -3.00 8.97
CA ILE A 109 -0.12 -2.07 8.25
C ILE A 109 0.83 -2.89 7.39
N GLU A 110 0.65 -2.83 6.08
CA GLU A 110 1.57 -3.45 5.11
C GLU A 110 2.64 -2.44 4.70
N LYS A 111 3.92 -2.80 4.76
CA LYS A 111 5.02 -1.93 4.34
C LYS A 111 5.48 -2.34 2.93
N LEU A 112 5.59 -1.36 2.03
CA LEU A 112 6.01 -1.52 0.64
C LEU A 112 7.23 -0.64 0.34
N GLY A 113 8.14 -1.22 -0.43
CA GLY A 113 9.44 -0.65 -0.73
C GLY A 113 10.52 -1.24 0.18
N THR A 114 11.62 -1.66 -0.42
CA THR A 114 12.88 -1.90 0.29
C THR A 114 13.66 -0.59 0.21
N ALA A 115 14.32 -0.18 1.29
CA ALA A 115 15.27 0.93 1.20
C ALA A 115 16.23 0.64 0.04
N PRO A 116 16.59 1.65 -0.80
CA PRO A 116 17.65 1.43 -1.76
C PRO A 116 18.83 0.91 -0.95
N VAL A 117 19.22 -0.34 -1.21
CA VAL A 117 20.45 -0.88 -0.65
C VAL A 117 21.50 0.09 -1.16
N PRO A 118 22.20 0.85 -0.29
CA PRO A 118 23.30 1.66 -0.76
C PRO A 118 24.18 0.72 -1.59
N GLU A 119 24.58 1.16 -2.78
CA GLU A 119 25.28 0.41 -3.83
C GLU A 119 26.68 -0.06 -3.36
N GLN A 120 26.72 -0.79 -2.25
CA GLN A 120 27.85 -1.29 -1.47
C GLN A 120 27.47 -2.65 -0.86
N GLU A 121 26.94 -3.57 -1.66
CA GLU A 121 27.14 -5.02 -1.48
C GLU A 121 26.66 -5.74 -2.75
N LEU A 122 27.21 -5.33 -3.90
CA LEU A 122 27.18 -6.13 -5.11
C LEU A 122 28.45 -7.00 -5.13
N GLU A 123 28.54 -7.93 -4.18
CA GLU A 123 29.48 -9.05 -4.12
C GLU A 123 29.01 -9.78 -2.85
N GLN A 124 28.44 -10.99 -2.84
CA GLN A 124 28.71 -12.15 -3.66
C GLN A 124 27.54 -13.14 -3.51
N GLU A 125 27.02 -13.68 -4.61
CA GLU A 125 26.47 -15.04 -4.68
C GLU A 125 26.97 -15.65 -6.01
N PRO A 126 27.13 -16.97 -6.21
CA PRO A 126 26.72 -18.10 -5.37
C PRO A 126 27.86 -19.12 -5.09
N GLY A 127 27.77 -19.87 -4.00
CA GLY A 127 28.76 -20.89 -3.64
C GLY A 127 28.13 -22.18 -3.12
N GLN A 128 27.09 -22.69 -3.77
CA GLN A 128 26.72 -24.09 -3.66
C GLN A 128 27.23 -24.83 -4.91
N GLU A 129 28.29 -25.63 -4.80
CA GLU A 129 28.32 -26.99 -5.38
C GLU A 129 29.53 -27.83 -4.89
N LEU A 130 29.18 -28.93 -4.21
CA LEU A 130 29.71 -30.31 -4.25
C LEU A 130 31.20 -30.66 -4.07
N GLU A 131 31.40 -31.55 -3.09
CA GLU A 131 32.20 -32.79 -3.07
C GLU A 131 33.63 -32.79 -3.65
N GLN A 132 34.61 -33.22 -2.83
CA GLN A 132 35.27 -34.55 -2.90
C GLN A 132 36.58 -34.53 -2.09
N TRP A 133 36.78 -35.56 -1.25
CA TRP A 133 38.06 -36.01 -0.67
C TRP A 133 39.03 -36.49 -1.80
N PRO A 134 40.38 -36.54 -1.66
CA PRO A 134 41.07 -37.35 -0.64
C PRO A 134 42.46 -36.90 -0.12
N GLU A 135 42.87 -37.61 0.94
CA GLU A 135 44.22 -37.99 1.43
C GLU A 135 45.48 -37.26 0.94
N GLN A 136 46.30 -36.82 1.90
CA GLN A 136 47.73 -37.19 2.01
C GLN A 136 48.13 -37.26 3.48
#